data_AF-A0A0W1IAU4-F1
#
_entry.id   AF-A0A0W1IAU4-F1
#
_cell.length_a   1.000
_cell.length_b   1.000
_cell.length_c   1.000
_cell.angle_alpha   90.00
_cell.angle_beta   90.00
_cell.angle_gamma   90.00
#
_symmetry.space_group_name_H-M   'P 1'
#
loop_
_entity.id
_entity.type
_entity.pdbx_description
1 polymer ?
#
loop_
_entity_poly.entity_id
_entity_poly.type
_entity_poly.pdbx_seq_one_letter_code
_entity_poly.pdbx_strand_id
1 'polypeptide(L)'
;MTARTARRKRIIRVRTVEHQMAEANLARANGELASLVELSRRLEALRADLAVARGVVAGRALNTVGELSMRLDMAKENLATPLVNASARRDEMGVLAQSALMKEESAVRLYERSRKSAEVEMERRADANRPHRRRTMSLRLVEGGPE
;
A
#
# COMPACT_ATOMS: atom_id res chain seq x y z
N MET A 1 17.60 -23.23 -10.03
CA MET A 1 17.18 -21.81 -10.02
C MET A 1 18.17 -20.98 -10.84
N THR A 2 17.74 -20.19 -11.81
CA THR A 2 18.64 -19.42 -12.70
C THR A 2 19.08 -18.09 -12.09
N ALA A 3 20.24 -17.54 -12.48
CA ALA A 3 20.71 -16.23 -11.99
C ALA A 3 19.69 -15.10 -12.20
N ARG A 4 18.94 -15.14 -13.32
CA ARG A 4 17.84 -14.19 -13.63
C ARG A 4 16.69 -14.28 -12.61
N THR A 5 16.26 -15.49 -12.25
CA THR A 5 15.21 -15.69 -11.23
C THR A 5 15.68 -15.25 -9.84
N ALA A 6 16.95 -15.50 -9.48
CA ALA A 6 17.54 -15.04 -8.23
C ALA A 6 17.57 -13.50 -8.14
N ARG A 7 17.99 -12.82 -9.22
CA ARG A 7 17.98 -11.35 -9.29
C ARG A 7 16.57 -10.79 -9.14
N ARG A 8 15.56 -11.36 -9.82
CA ARG A 8 14.18 -10.91 -9.71
C ARG A 8 13.59 -11.11 -8.30
N LYS A 9 13.92 -12.22 -7.64
CA LYS A 9 13.53 -12.45 -6.24
C LYS A 9 14.13 -11.39 -5.29
N ARG A 10 15.37 -10.95 -5.52
CA ARG A 10 15.97 -9.83 -4.77
C ARG A 10 15.28 -8.50 -5.04
N ILE A 11 14.93 -8.21 -6.29
CA ILE A 11 14.20 -6.99 -6.66
C ILE A 11 12.85 -6.93 -5.96
N ILE A 12 12.10 -8.04 -5.90
CA ILE A 12 10.83 -8.09 -5.16
C ILE A 12 11.04 -7.67 -3.71
N ARG A 13 12.03 -8.23 -3.01
CA ARG A 13 12.29 -7.86 -1.61
C ARG A 13 12.50 -6.37 -1.42
N VAL A 14 13.26 -5.73 -2.32
CA VAL A 14 13.48 -4.28 -2.28
C VAL A 14 12.17 -3.53 -2.53
N ARG A 15 11.38 -3.93 -3.54
CA ARG A 15 10.09 -3.30 -3.85
C ARG A 15 9.06 -3.45 -2.73
N THR A 16 9.02 -4.59 -2.06
CA THR A 16 8.17 -4.81 -0.88
C THR A 16 8.55 -3.85 0.25
N VAL A 17 9.83 -3.67 0.54
CA VAL A 17 10.28 -2.71 1.56
C VAL A 17 9.94 -1.28 1.15
N GLU A 18 10.17 -0.89 -0.10
CA GLU A 18 9.81 0.44 -0.61
C GLU A 18 8.29 0.70 -0.50
N HIS A 19 7.46 -0.30 -0.82
CA HIS A 19 6.02 -0.22 -0.69
C HIS A 19 5.60 -0.07 0.77
N GLN A 20 6.13 -0.90 1.68
CA GLN A 20 5.89 -0.78 3.12
C GLN A 20 6.28 0.59 3.68
N MET A 21 7.41 1.15 3.23
CA MET A 21 7.83 2.50 3.61
C MET A 21 6.85 3.56 3.10
N ALA A 22 6.38 3.43 1.86
CA ALA A 22 5.41 4.36 1.29
C ALA A 22 4.04 4.27 2.01
N GLU A 23 3.57 3.07 2.36
CA GLU A 23 2.37 2.88 3.18
C GLU A 23 2.52 3.47 4.58
N ALA A 24 3.66 3.28 5.23
CA ALA A 24 3.94 3.88 6.54
C ALA A 24 3.95 5.41 6.46
N ASN A 25 4.46 6.00 5.37
CA ASN A 25 4.42 7.45 5.14
C ASN A 25 2.98 7.94 4.95
N LEU A 26 2.18 7.22 4.16
CA LEU A 26 0.76 7.54 3.96
C LEU A 26 -0.03 7.44 5.27
N ALA A 27 0.21 6.41 6.08
CA ALA A 27 -0.43 6.24 7.38
C ALA A 27 -0.10 7.41 8.32
N ARG A 28 1.17 7.87 8.34
CA ARG A 28 1.57 9.06 9.10
C ARG A 28 0.85 10.32 8.62
N ALA A 29 0.80 10.57 7.31
CA ALA A 29 0.11 11.72 6.76
C ALA A 29 -1.41 11.69 7.05
N ASN A 30 -2.04 10.53 6.98
CA ASN A 30 -3.44 10.35 7.38
C ASN A 30 -3.64 10.65 8.87
N GLY A 31 -2.73 10.19 9.74
CA GLY A 31 -2.78 10.48 11.17
C GLY A 31 -2.62 11.97 11.50
N GLU A 32 -1.69 12.65 10.82
CA GLU A 32 -1.51 14.11 10.94
C GLU A 32 -2.79 14.86 10.54
N LEU A 33 -3.39 14.51 9.39
CA LEU A 33 -4.63 15.13 8.93
C LEU A 33 -5.79 14.87 9.90
N ALA A 34 -5.95 13.63 10.38
CA ALA A 34 -6.99 13.29 11.35
C ALA A 34 -6.86 14.09 12.66
N SER A 35 -5.63 14.28 13.15
CA SER A 35 -5.36 15.10 14.33
C SER A 35 -5.78 16.55 14.14
N LEU A 36 -5.47 17.15 12.98
CA LEU A 36 -5.86 18.53 12.67
C LEU A 36 -7.37 18.70 12.50
N VAL A 37 -8.03 17.73 11.86
CA VAL A 37 -9.49 17.71 11.71
C VAL A 37 -10.16 17.63 13.09
N GLU A 38 -9.66 16.76 13.96
CA GLU A 38 -10.15 16.62 15.33
C GLU A 38 -9.94 17.91 16.15
N LEU A 39 -8.77 18.55 16.03
CA LEU A 39 -8.51 19.83 16.67
C LEU A 39 -9.47 20.93 16.20
N SER A 40 -9.75 20.99 14.90
CA SER A 40 -10.73 21.91 14.32
C SER A 40 -12.13 21.69 14.91
N ARG A 41 -12.58 20.44 14.99
CA ARG A 41 -13.87 20.08 15.60
C ARG A 41 -13.96 20.50 17.07
N ARG A 42 -12.87 20.33 17.83
CA ARG A 42 -12.83 20.75 19.24
C ARG A 42 -12.96 22.26 19.39
N LEU A 43 -12.31 23.04 18.52
CA LEU A 43 -12.47 24.50 18.52
C LEU A 43 -13.90 24.92 18.19
N GLU A 44 -14.54 24.23 17.24
CA GLU A 44 -15.96 24.48 16.90
C GLU A 44 -16.90 24.16 18.07
N ALA A 45 -16.68 23.04 18.77
CA ALA A 45 -17.43 22.68 19.96
C ALA A 45 -17.26 23.73 21.07
N LEU A 46 -16.02 24.13 21.38
CA LEU A 46 -15.73 25.18 22.36
C LEU A 46 -16.40 26.51 21.98
N ARG A 47 -16.46 26.83 20.68
CA ARG A 47 -17.10 28.05 20.19
C ARG A 47 -18.62 28.01 20.37
N ALA A 48 -19.24 26.85 20.13
CA ALA A 48 -20.67 26.63 20.31
C ALA A 48 -21.06 26.68 21.80
N ASP A 49 -20.30 26.00 22.66
CA ASP A 49 -20.52 26.00 24.11
C ASP A 49 -20.44 27.42 24.70
N LEU A 50 -19.45 28.19 24.24
CA LEU A 50 -19.26 29.58 24.66
C LEU A 50 -20.35 30.52 24.14
N ALA A 51 -21.02 30.19 23.03
CA ALA A 51 -22.18 30.94 22.54
C ALA A 51 -23.42 30.69 23.43
N VAL A 52 -23.64 29.45 23.89
CA VAL A 52 -24.73 29.09 24.82
C VAL A 52 -24.57 29.81 26.17
N ALA A 53 -23.34 29.92 26.67
CA ALA A 53 -23.03 30.59 27.94
C ALA A 53 -23.36 32.10 27.96
N ARG A 54 -23.45 32.77 26.80
CA ARG A 54 -23.74 34.22 26.73
C ARG A 54 -25.15 34.60 27.19
N GLY A 55 -26.10 33.67 27.26
CA GLY A 55 -27.51 33.96 27.52
C GLY A 55 -27.86 34.48 28.93
N VAL A 56 -26.96 34.39 29.93
CA VAL A 56 -27.29 34.65 31.36
C VAL A 56 -26.25 35.52 32.09
N VAL A 57 -25.32 36.19 31.39
CA VAL A 57 -24.07 36.67 32.02
C VAL A 57 -24.00 38.19 32.21
N ALA A 58 -23.56 38.64 33.40
CA ALA A 58 -23.34 40.04 33.76
C ALA A 58 -22.28 40.74 32.87
N GLY A 59 -22.44 42.05 32.63
CA GLY A 59 -21.69 42.81 31.62
C GLY A 59 -20.15 42.73 31.65
N ARG A 60 -19.53 42.54 32.83
CA ARG A 60 -18.06 42.37 32.92
C ARG A 60 -17.59 41.02 32.36
N ALA A 61 -18.41 39.97 32.49
CA ALA A 61 -18.13 38.66 31.93
C ALA A 61 -18.53 38.55 30.44
N LEU A 62 -19.26 39.52 29.87
CA LEU A 62 -19.45 39.62 28.43
C LEU A 62 -18.17 40.02 27.69
N ASN A 63 -17.35 40.91 28.27
CA ASN A 63 -16.07 41.30 27.66
C ASN A 63 -15.08 40.13 27.57
N THR A 64 -14.95 39.34 28.64
CA THR A 64 -14.06 38.16 28.66
C THR A 64 -14.52 37.08 27.68
N VAL A 65 -15.84 36.86 27.58
CA VAL A 65 -16.44 35.94 26.61
C VAL A 65 -16.26 36.46 25.17
N GLY A 66 -16.30 37.77 24.95
CA GLY A 66 -15.98 38.41 23.68
C GLY A 66 -14.56 38.13 23.22
N GLU A 67 -13.58 38.36 24.11
CA GLU A 67 -12.17 38.12 23.83
C GLU A 67 -11.88 36.63 23.58
N LEU A 68 -12.45 35.73 24.39
CA LEU A 68 -12.32 34.29 24.20
C LEU A 68 -12.89 33.82 22.84
N SER A 69 -14.03 34.36 22.43
CA SER A 69 -14.59 34.09 21.10
C SER A 69 -13.63 34.50 19.99
N MET A 70 -13.07 35.71 20.04
CA MET A 70 -12.12 36.19 19.04
C MET A 70 -10.88 35.30 18.98
N ARG A 71 -10.35 34.89 20.13
CA ARG A 71 -9.19 33.97 20.19
C ARG A 71 -9.51 32.61 19.59
N LEU A 72 -10.69 32.06 19.83
CA LEU A 72 -11.14 30.80 19.23
C LEU A 72 -11.30 30.92 17.70
N ASP A 73 -11.87 32.04 17.24
CA ASP A 73 -12.05 32.32 15.81
C ASP A 73 -10.68 32.46 15.11
N MET A 74 -9.73 33.19 15.72
CA MET A 74 -8.33 33.26 15.25
C MET A 74 -7.64 31.90 15.25
N ALA A 75 -7.82 31.08 16.29
CA ALA A 75 -7.25 29.74 16.33
C ALA A 75 -7.78 28.85 15.20
N LYS A 76 -9.06 28.97 14.86
CA LYS A 76 -9.67 28.26 13.73
C LYS A 76 -9.13 28.75 12.39
N GLU A 77 -8.98 30.06 12.21
CA GLU A 77 -8.38 30.63 11.00
C GLU A 77 -6.92 30.17 10.81
N ASN A 78 -6.14 30.15 11.89
CA ASN A 78 -4.77 29.65 11.88
C ASN A 78 -4.64 28.16 11.52
N LEU A 79 -5.71 27.37 11.63
CA LEU A 79 -5.74 25.96 11.22
C LEU A 79 -6.04 25.76 9.73
N ALA A 80 -6.54 26.77 9.02
CA ALA A 80 -6.92 26.64 7.61
C ALA A 80 -5.73 26.19 6.74
N THR A 81 -4.60 26.88 6.85
CA THR A 81 -3.38 26.55 6.08
C THR A 81 -2.80 25.18 6.45
N PRO A 82 -2.60 24.83 7.74
CA PRO A 82 -2.19 23.48 8.13
C PRO A 82 -3.11 22.36 7.59
N LEU A 83 -4.43 22.55 7.60
CA LEU A 83 -5.38 21.57 7.07
C LEU A 83 -5.21 21.34 5.56
N VAL A 84 -5.11 22.44 4.79
CA VAL A 84 -4.87 22.36 3.34
C VAL A 84 -3.55 21.66 3.06
N ASN A 85 -2.48 22.03 3.76
CA ASN A 85 -1.15 21.44 3.58
C ASN A 85 -1.13 19.95 3.97
N ALA A 86 -1.77 19.57 5.07
CA ALA A 86 -1.85 18.18 5.50
C ALA A 86 -2.68 17.33 4.53
N SER A 87 -3.76 17.89 3.96
CA SER A 87 -4.55 17.23 2.92
C SER A 87 -3.73 17.02 1.66
N ALA A 88 -3.05 18.05 1.17
CA ALA A 88 -2.17 17.95 0.00
C ALA A 88 -1.07 16.91 0.21
N ARG A 89 -0.41 16.93 1.37
CA ARG A 89 0.62 15.95 1.74
C ARG A 89 0.08 14.52 1.77
N ARG A 90 -1.13 14.33 2.32
CA ARG A 90 -1.81 13.02 2.33
C ARG A 90 -2.04 12.51 0.91
N ASP A 91 -2.49 13.38 0.01
CA ASP A 91 -2.76 13.01 -1.38
C ASP A 91 -1.48 12.69 -2.15
N GLU A 92 -0.41 13.48 -1.97
CA GLU A 92 0.92 13.20 -2.51
C GLU A 92 1.45 11.83 -2.03
N MET A 93 1.38 11.55 -0.74
CA MET A 93 1.79 10.25 -0.19
C MET A 93 0.91 9.10 -0.70
N GLY A 94 -0.37 9.37 -0.97
CA GLY A 94 -1.30 8.42 -1.58
C GLY A 94 -0.85 8.01 -2.98
N VAL A 95 -0.45 8.98 -3.81
CA VAL A 95 0.09 8.73 -5.16
C VAL A 95 1.39 7.93 -5.08
N LEU A 96 2.29 8.27 -4.15
CA LEU A 96 3.55 7.55 -3.96
C LEU A 96 3.35 6.10 -3.52
N ALA A 97 2.43 5.85 -2.58
CA ALA A 97 2.09 4.50 -2.13
C ALA A 97 1.51 3.65 -3.27
N GLN A 98 0.58 4.20 -4.06
CA GLN A 98 0.03 3.52 -5.23
C GLN A 98 1.10 3.21 -6.28
N SER A 99 2.00 4.16 -6.54
CA SER A 99 3.12 3.93 -7.47
C SER A 99 4.04 2.81 -6.98
N ALA A 100 4.32 2.75 -5.67
CA ALA A 100 5.15 1.71 -5.07
C ALA A 100 4.49 0.33 -5.16
N LEU A 101 3.19 0.23 -4.88
CA LEU A 101 2.39 -0.97 -5.06
C LEU A 101 2.46 -1.49 -6.51
N MET A 102 2.22 -0.61 -7.49
CA MET A 102 2.30 -0.99 -8.91
C MET A 102 3.68 -1.53 -9.31
N LYS A 103 4.76 -0.95 -8.75
CA LYS A 103 6.13 -1.41 -8.99
C LYS A 103 6.39 -2.78 -8.34
N GLU A 104 5.87 -3.01 -7.14
CA GLU A 104 5.95 -4.32 -6.47
C GLU A 104 5.22 -5.39 -7.28
N GLU A 105 3.96 -5.16 -7.64
CA GLU A 105 3.18 -6.10 -8.46
C GLU A 105 3.86 -6.42 -9.79
N SER A 106 4.39 -5.39 -10.45
CA SER A 106 5.14 -5.56 -11.71
C SER A 106 6.38 -6.43 -11.51
N ALA A 107 7.10 -6.27 -10.40
CA ALA A 107 8.26 -7.10 -10.06
C ALA A 107 7.85 -8.56 -9.81
N VAL A 108 6.73 -8.79 -9.13
CA VAL A 108 6.16 -10.13 -8.91
C VAL A 108 5.80 -10.80 -10.23
N ARG A 109 5.03 -10.13 -11.10
CA ARG A 109 4.66 -10.64 -12.43
C ARG A 109 5.89 -10.99 -13.28
N LEU A 110 6.94 -10.16 -13.23
CA LEU A 110 8.20 -10.43 -13.92
C LEU A 110 8.92 -11.66 -13.34
N TYR A 111 8.94 -11.84 -12.02
CA TYR A 111 9.52 -13.03 -11.41
C TYR A 111 8.78 -14.29 -11.85
N GLU A 112 7.46 -14.30 -11.77
CA GLU A 112 6.63 -15.44 -12.18
C GLU A 112 6.85 -15.82 -13.64
N ARG A 113 6.85 -14.84 -14.55
CA ARG A 113 7.16 -15.07 -15.96
C ARG A 113 8.54 -15.70 -16.14
N SER A 114 9.53 -15.23 -15.39
CA SER A 114 10.88 -15.80 -15.43
C SER A 114 10.95 -17.22 -14.86
N ARG A 115 10.18 -17.50 -13.81
CA ARG A 115 10.11 -18.81 -13.18
C ARG A 115 9.52 -19.83 -14.15
N LYS A 116 8.37 -19.51 -14.74
CA LYS A 116 7.72 -20.33 -15.78
C LYS A 116 8.65 -20.58 -16.97
N SER A 117 9.34 -19.55 -17.47
CA SER A 117 10.30 -19.75 -18.57
C SER A 117 11.47 -20.67 -18.21
N ALA A 118 11.92 -20.65 -16.96
CA ALA A 118 13.00 -21.50 -16.49
C ALA A 118 12.54 -22.96 -16.29
N GLU A 119 11.30 -23.15 -15.86
CA GLU A 119 10.67 -24.48 -15.74
C GLU A 119 10.55 -25.14 -17.12
N VAL A 120 10.01 -24.42 -18.12
CA VAL A 120 9.89 -24.91 -19.50
C VAL A 120 11.26 -25.25 -20.10
N GLU A 121 12.25 -24.40 -19.88
CA GLU A 121 13.60 -24.64 -20.39
C GLU A 121 14.27 -25.85 -19.71
N MET A 122 14.03 -26.05 -18.41
CA MET A 122 14.47 -27.26 -17.71
C MET A 122 13.80 -28.52 -18.25
N GLU A 123 12.50 -28.47 -18.51
CA GLU A 123 11.75 -29.59 -19.08
C GLU A 123 12.27 -29.98 -20.46
N ARG A 124 12.52 -29.00 -21.34
CA ARG A 124 13.13 -29.23 -22.65
C ARG A 124 14.50 -29.89 -22.56
N ARG A 125 15.35 -29.45 -21.63
CA ARG A 125 16.67 -30.05 -21.41
C ARG A 125 16.57 -31.46 -20.84
N ALA A 126 15.61 -31.70 -19.94
CA ALA A 126 15.38 -33.03 -19.37
C ALA A 126 14.89 -34.02 -20.44
N ASP A 127 14.01 -33.58 -21.35
CA ASP A 127 13.55 -34.41 -22.47
C ASP A 127 14.65 -34.66 -23.51
N ALA A 128 15.44 -33.64 -23.85
CA ALA A 128 16.60 -33.78 -24.75
C ALA A 128 17.68 -34.72 -24.18
N ASN A 129 17.89 -34.72 -22.86
CA ASN A 129 18.84 -35.60 -22.18
C ASN A 129 18.23 -36.94 -21.76
N ARG A 130 17.02 -37.28 -22.23
CA ARG A 130 16.34 -38.51 -21.84
C ARG A 130 17.11 -39.73 -22.38
N PRO A 131 17.50 -40.69 -21.52
CA PRO A 131 18.21 -41.87 -21.98
C PRO A 131 17.35 -42.68 -22.94
N HIS A 132 17.96 -43.15 -24.04
CA HIS A 132 17.27 -43.94 -25.05
C HIS A 132 16.83 -45.29 -24.44
N ARG A 133 15.53 -45.44 -24.18
CA ARG A 133 14.94 -46.74 -23.83
C ARG A 133 14.71 -47.52 -25.10
N ARG A 134 15.44 -48.63 -25.28
CA ARG A 134 15.04 -49.67 -26.24
C ARG A 134 13.64 -50.15 -25.82
N ARG A 135 12.64 -49.87 -26.66
CA ARG A 135 11.33 -50.52 -26.54
C ARG A 135 11.56 -52.01 -26.75
N THR A 136 11.41 -52.81 -25.71
CA THR A 136 11.22 -54.26 -25.86
C THR A 136 9.87 -54.45 -26.53
N MET A 137 9.87 -54.41 -27.87
CA MET A 137 8.75 -54.90 -28.66
C MET A 137 8.72 -56.41 -28.46
N SER A 138 8.00 -56.88 -27.43
CA SER A 138 7.66 -58.29 -27.32
C SER A 138 6.70 -58.60 -28.48
N LEU A 139 7.24 -59.00 -29.63
CA LEU A 139 6.48 -59.74 -30.62
C LEU A 139 5.97 -60.99 -29.89
N ARG A 140 4.69 -61.00 -29.52
CA ARG A 140 4.00 -62.24 -29.18
C ARG A 140 3.94 -63.03 -30.49
N LEU A 141 4.88 -63.95 -30.66
CA LEU A 141 4.76 -65.03 -31.64
C LEU A 141 3.49 -65.81 -31.27
N VAL A 142 2.50 -65.77 -32.15
CA VAL A 142 1.35 -66.67 -32.11
C VAL A 142 1.88 -68.03 -32.54
N GLU A 143 2.14 -68.92 -31.59
CA GLU A 143 2.45 -70.32 -31.86
C GLU A 143 1.18 -71.00 -32.42
N GLY A 144 1.14 -71.20 -33.74
CA GLY A 144 0.24 -72.16 -34.38
C GLY A 144 0.89 -73.54 -34.34
N GLY A 145 0.24 -74.49 -33.66
CA GLY A 145 0.71 -75.85 -33.45
C GLY A 145 0.68 -76.74 -34.71
N PRO A 146 1.39 -77.89 -34.69
CA PRO A 146 1.57 -78.75 -35.85
C PRO A 146 0.39 -79.70 -36.10
N GLU A 147 0.12 -79.98 -37.39
CA GLU A 147 -0.61 -81.17 -37.87
C GLU A 147 0.29 -82.41 -37.88
#